data_AF-A0A5E6MBF4-F1
#
_entry.id   AF-A0A5E6MBF4-F1
#
_cell.length_a   1.000
_cell.length_b   1.000
_cell.length_c   1.000
_cell.angle_alpha   90.00
_cell.angle_beta   90.00
_cell.angle_gamma   90.00
#
_symmetry.space_group_name_H-M   'P 1'
#
loop_
_entity.id
_entity.type
_entity.pdbx_description
1 polymer ?
#
loop_
_entity_poly.entity_id
_entity_poly.type
_entity_poly.pdbx_seq_one_letter_code
_entity_poly.pdbx_strand_id
1 'polypeptide(L)'
;MATEHACDETKEERGRKGAGTTGSLSLRAFWSAAFLLALPVIGVSVVTRNLTRAETQEANQALAQRVALLQSVRDADRQTLGSYRWIDRSKGIVALPIERAMELEEERLKAKPVAPSSALLPGALLRQAPSPTSKP
;
A
#
# COMPACT_ATOMS: atom_id res chain seq x y z
N MET A 1 80.75 39.07 64.46
CA MET A 1 79.91 40.26 64.21
C MET A 1 78.54 39.76 63.80
N ALA A 2 77.47 40.19 64.48
CA ALA A 2 76.10 40.14 63.95
C ALA A 2 75.98 41.12 62.75
N THR A 3 74.97 41.14 61.89
CA THR A 3 73.52 40.83 61.99
C THR A 3 73.03 40.22 60.66
N GLU A 4 72.26 39.13 60.63
CA GLU A 4 70.78 39.04 60.69
C GLU A 4 69.98 39.51 59.46
N HIS A 5 68.87 38.79 59.24
CA HIS A 5 67.71 39.01 58.37
C HIS A 5 67.88 38.76 56.84
N ALA A 6 66.96 38.10 56.12
CA ALA A 6 65.96 37.03 56.33
C ALA A 6 64.86 37.18 55.26
N CYS A 7 64.39 36.06 54.69
CA CYS A 7 63.02 35.84 54.13
C CYS A 7 62.52 36.76 52.98
N ASP A 8 61.58 36.37 52.12
CA ASP A 8 61.08 35.06 51.61
C ASP A 8 60.22 35.36 50.35
N GLU A 9 59.64 34.43 49.58
CA GLU A 9 59.55 32.95 49.66
C GLU A 9 59.81 32.38 48.23
N THR A 10 59.39 31.21 47.74
CA THR A 10 58.44 30.15 48.12
C THR A 10 59.04 28.80 47.72
N LYS A 11 59.23 27.96 48.73
CA LYS A 11 58.91 26.53 48.81
C LYS A 11 58.73 25.70 47.53
N GLU A 12 59.69 24.79 47.40
CA GLU A 12 59.59 23.48 46.73
C GLU A 12 58.26 22.73 46.98
N GLU A 13 57.67 22.17 45.93
CA GLU A 13 56.87 20.93 46.05
C GLU A 13 57.18 20.00 44.86
N ARG A 14 57.90 18.91 45.14
CA ARG A 14 58.49 18.00 44.14
C ARG A 14 57.47 16.93 43.72
N GLY A 15 56.31 17.38 43.24
CA GLY A 15 55.11 16.57 42.97
C GLY A 15 55.15 15.71 41.70
N ARG A 16 56.01 14.68 41.65
CA ARG A 16 56.03 13.68 40.57
C ARG A 16 54.79 12.76 40.63
N LYS A 17 53.73 13.05 39.84
CA LYS A 17 52.77 12.05 39.28
C LYS A 17 51.63 12.73 38.49
N GLY A 18 51.28 12.17 37.33
CA GLY A 18 49.97 12.45 36.70
C GLY A 18 50.01 12.47 35.17
N ALA A 19 49.32 11.52 34.55
CA ALA A 19 49.11 11.35 33.12
C ALA A 19 48.78 12.67 32.36
N GLY A 20 49.17 12.86 31.10
CA GLY A 20 49.31 11.84 30.06
C GLY A 20 47.98 11.64 29.33
N THR A 21 47.79 12.37 28.22
CA THR A 21 46.84 12.00 27.15
C THR A 21 45.34 12.05 27.48
N THR A 22 44.84 13.16 28.03
CA THR A 22 43.42 13.53 27.97
C THR A 22 43.07 14.14 26.61
N GLY A 23 42.89 13.29 25.59
CA GLY A 23 42.46 13.74 24.25
C GLY A 23 41.93 12.66 23.31
N SER A 24 42.36 11.40 23.47
CA SER A 24 41.99 10.29 22.57
C SER A 24 41.11 9.21 23.20
N LEU A 25 40.96 9.19 24.52
CA LEU A 25 40.10 8.21 25.22
C LEU A 25 38.61 8.56 25.16
N SER A 26 38.25 9.85 25.31
CA SER A 26 36.86 10.30 25.32
C SER A 26 36.13 9.97 24.02
N LEU A 27 36.75 10.24 22.86
CA LEU A 27 36.14 9.94 21.56
C LEU A 27 35.94 8.44 21.35
N ARG A 28 36.92 7.60 21.73
CA ARG A 28 36.82 6.13 21.59
C ARG A 28 35.81 5.52 22.57
N ALA A 29 35.73 6.04 23.80
CA ALA A 29 34.72 5.65 24.77
C ALA A 29 33.30 6.05 24.31
N PHE A 30 33.12 7.26 23.77
CA PHE A 30 31.85 7.73 23.23
C PHE A 30 31.40 6.89 22.04
N TRP A 31 32.32 6.56 21.11
CA TRP A 31 32.04 5.65 20.01
C TRP A 31 31.69 4.24 20.49
N SER A 32 32.38 3.69 21.50
CA SER A 32 32.04 2.36 22.04
C SER A 32 30.67 2.33 22.71
N ALA A 33 30.32 3.36 23.50
CA ALA A 33 29.02 3.46 24.16
C ALA A 33 27.89 3.68 23.14
N ALA A 34 28.10 4.55 22.15
CA ALA A 34 27.16 4.78 21.06
C ALA A 34 26.95 3.50 20.23
N PHE A 35 28.01 2.75 19.93
CA PHE A 35 27.89 1.49 19.19
C PHE A 35 27.15 0.42 20.01
N LEU A 36 27.45 0.29 21.31
CA LEU A 36 26.81 -0.66 22.22
C LEU A 36 25.31 -0.40 22.38
N LEU A 37 24.88 0.87 22.32
CA LEU A 37 23.46 1.26 22.32
C LEU A 37 22.81 1.18 20.93
N ALA A 38 23.54 1.55 19.86
CA ALA A 38 23.01 1.54 18.50
C ALA A 38 22.82 0.13 17.94
N LEU A 39 23.73 -0.81 18.19
CA LEU A 39 23.65 -2.18 17.66
C LEU A 39 22.32 -2.90 18.00
N PRO A 40 21.86 -2.95 19.26
CA PRO A 40 20.57 -3.58 19.58
C PRO A 40 19.38 -2.80 19.00
N VAL A 41 19.41 -1.46 18.99
CA VAL A 41 18.34 -0.63 18.39
C VAL A 41 18.23 -0.86 16.88
N ILE A 42 19.36 -0.92 16.17
CA ILE A 42 19.43 -1.21 14.74
C ILE A 42 18.96 -2.65 14.49
N GLY A 43 19.41 -3.63 15.30
CA GLY A 43 18.98 -5.03 15.21
C GLY A 43 17.46 -5.18 15.33
N VAL A 44 16.85 -4.61 16.38
CA VAL A 44 15.40 -4.62 16.59
C VAL A 44 14.68 -3.87 15.45
N SER A 45 15.21 -2.74 14.97
CA SER A 45 14.64 -2.00 13.84
C SER A 45 14.68 -2.79 12.53
N VAL A 46 15.75 -3.52 12.26
CA VAL A 46 15.86 -4.40 11.07
C VAL A 46 14.91 -5.58 11.18
N VAL A 47 14.81 -6.24 12.33
CA VAL A 47 13.90 -7.38 12.55
C VAL A 47 12.44 -6.94 12.40
N THR A 48 12.02 -5.86 13.06
CA THR A 48 10.64 -5.34 12.95
C THR A 48 10.30 -4.87 11.53
N ARG A 49 11.25 -4.26 10.80
CA ARG A 49 11.07 -3.88 9.38
C ARG A 49 11.03 -5.08 8.44
N ASN A 50 11.74 -6.17 8.73
CA ASN A 50 11.69 -7.38 7.91
C ASN A 50 10.40 -8.17 8.14
N LEU A 51 9.93 -8.30 9.38
CA LEU A 51 8.65 -8.95 9.71
C LEU A 51 7.47 -8.26 9.00
N THR A 52 7.36 -6.93 9.15
CA THR A 52 6.32 -6.13 8.47
C THR A 52 6.44 -6.14 6.95
N ARG A 53 7.64 -6.31 6.39
CA ARG A 53 7.85 -6.51 4.94
C ARG A 53 7.42 -7.90 4.47
N ALA A 54 7.60 -8.95 5.26
CA ALA A 54 7.18 -10.30 4.89
C ALA A 54 5.64 -10.37 4.77
N GLU A 55 4.92 -9.92 5.80
CA GLU A 55 3.44 -9.90 5.81
C GLU A 55 2.87 -9.08 4.64
N THR A 56 3.44 -7.90 4.37
CA THR A 56 3.00 -7.05 3.24
C THR A 56 3.38 -7.63 1.88
N GLN A 57 4.50 -8.36 1.76
CA GLN A 57 4.84 -9.07 0.52
C GLN A 57 3.89 -10.23 0.26
N GLU A 58 3.55 -11.04 1.27
CA GLU A 58 2.59 -12.13 1.14
C GLU A 58 1.19 -11.61 0.77
N ALA A 59 0.71 -10.55 1.43
CA ALA A 59 -0.56 -9.91 1.09
C ALA A 59 -0.58 -9.37 -0.35
N ASN A 60 0.49 -8.71 -0.79
CA ASN A 60 0.62 -8.20 -2.15
C ASN A 60 0.70 -9.33 -3.20
N GLN A 61 1.40 -10.43 -2.90
CA GLN A 61 1.44 -11.61 -3.77
C GLN A 61 0.06 -12.27 -3.89
N ALA A 62 -0.67 -12.44 -2.78
CA ALA A 62 -2.02 -12.98 -2.79
C ALA A 62 -3.00 -12.10 -3.61
N LEU A 63 -2.88 -10.77 -3.52
CA LEU A 63 -3.64 -9.83 -4.36
C LEU A 63 -3.24 -9.96 -5.84
N ALA A 64 -1.94 -10.00 -6.15
CA ALA A 64 -1.45 -10.15 -7.52
C ALA A 64 -1.92 -11.47 -8.17
N GLN A 65 -1.90 -12.59 -7.43
CA GLN A 65 -2.42 -13.88 -7.89
C GLN A 65 -3.93 -13.81 -8.18
N ARG A 66 -4.72 -13.19 -7.30
CA ARG A 66 -6.17 -12.99 -7.52
C ARG A 66 -6.44 -12.14 -8.76
N VAL A 67 -5.70 -11.06 -8.96
CA VAL A 67 -5.84 -10.19 -10.14
C VAL A 67 -5.45 -10.94 -11.42
N ALA A 68 -4.36 -11.70 -11.42
CA ALA A 68 -3.93 -12.51 -12.56
C ALA A 68 -4.96 -13.60 -12.92
N LEU A 69 -5.55 -14.28 -11.93
CA LEU A 69 -6.63 -15.25 -12.14
C LEU A 69 -7.89 -14.57 -12.71
N LEU A 70 -8.29 -13.41 -12.18
CA LEU A 70 -9.43 -12.65 -12.71
C LEU A 70 -9.17 -12.17 -14.15
N GLN A 71 -7.94 -11.83 -14.51
CA GLN A 71 -7.57 -11.49 -15.88
C GLN A 71 -7.67 -12.72 -16.80
N SER A 72 -7.10 -13.86 -16.43
CA SER A 72 -7.15 -15.08 -17.26
C SER A 72 -8.58 -15.58 -17.50
N VAL A 73 -9.46 -15.51 -16.50
CA VAL A 73 -10.88 -15.82 -16.65
C VAL A 73 -11.56 -14.84 -17.62
N ARG A 74 -11.35 -13.53 -17.45
CA ARG A 74 -11.91 -12.49 -18.35
C ARG A 74 -11.39 -12.61 -19.79
N ASP A 75 -10.17 -13.08 -19.99
CA ASP A 75 -9.59 -13.27 -21.32
C ASP A 75 -10.16 -14.52 -21.99
N ALA A 76 -10.30 -15.62 -21.24
CA ALA A 76 -11.00 -16.81 -21.71
C ALA A 76 -12.48 -16.53 -22.05
N ASP A 77 -13.18 -15.76 -21.20
CA ASP A 77 -14.55 -15.33 -21.45
C ASP A 77 -14.64 -14.45 -22.71
N ARG A 78 -13.78 -13.44 -22.85
CA ARG A 78 -13.74 -12.58 -24.05
C ARG A 78 -13.48 -13.38 -25.33
N GLN A 79 -12.56 -14.34 -25.31
CA GLN A 79 -12.29 -15.17 -26.48
C GLN A 79 -13.47 -16.11 -26.82
N THR A 80 -14.15 -16.61 -25.79
CA THR A 80 -15.32 -17.50 -25.90
C THR A 80 -16.60 -16.78 -26.35
N LEU A 81 -16.76 -15.51 -25.98
CA LEU A 81 -17.93 -14.67 -26.28
C LEU A 81 -17.74 -13.77 -27.50
N GLY A 82 -16.51 -13.47 -27.91
CA GLY A 82 -16.19 -12.66 -29.08
C GLY A 82 -16.03 -13.45 -30.39
N SER A 83 -16.29 -14.76 -30.39
CA SER A 83 -16.10 -15.65 -31.55
C SER A 83 -17.35 -16.47 -31.89
N TYR A 84 -17.56 -16.70 -33.20
CA TYR A 84 -18.61 -17.59 -33.68
C TYR A 84 -18.28 -19.05 -33.35
N ARG A 85 -19.22 -19.76 -32.72
CA ARG A 85 -19.06 -21.20 -32.44
C ARG A 85 -20.37 -21.95 -32.56
N TRP A 86 -20.29 -23.22 -32.97
CA TRP A 86 -21.45 -24.12 -32.90
C TRP A 86 -21.70 -24.54 -31.46
N ILE A 87 -22.94 -24.39 -30.98
CA ILE A 87 -23.39 -24.94 -29.69
C ILE A 87 -23.93 -26.35 -29.92
N ASP A 88 -24.82 -26.51 -30.90
CA ASP A 88 -25.40 -27.79 -31.29
C ASP A 88 -25.54 -27.85 -32.81
N ARG A 89 -24.64 -28.59 -33.47
CA ARG A 89 -24.66 -28.76 -34.93
C ARG A 89 -25.87 -29.56 -35.41
N SER A 90 -26.40 -30.48 -34.60
CA SER A 90 -27.55 -31.32 -34.98
C SER A 90 -28.84 -30.50 -35.04
N LYS A 91 -28.97 -29.48 -34.19
CA LYS A 91 -30.12 -28.57 -34.13
C LYS A 91 -29.89 -27.25 -34.89
N GLY A 92 -28.74 -27.08 -35.54
CA GLY A 92 -28.39 -25.84 -36.25
C GLY A 92 -28.09 -24.63 -35.34
N ILE A 93 -27.78 -24.84 -34.06
CA ILE A 93 -27.64 -23.75 -33.08
C ILE A 93 -26.19 -23.23 -33.04
N VAL A 94 -26.02 -21.94 -33.34
CA VAL A 94 -24.75 -21.20 -33.34
C VAL A 94 -24.78 -20.12 -32.25
N ALA A 95 -23.67 -19.96 -31.53
CA ALA A 95 -23.41 -18.78 -30.72
C ALA A 95 -22.86 -17.67 -31.61
N LEU A 96 -23.50 -16.50 -31.56
CA LEU A 96 -22.99 -15.27 -32.16
C LEU A 96 -22.02 -14.57 -31.18
N PRO A 97 -21.03 -13.81 -31.68
CA PRO A 97 -20.28 -12.88 -30.86
C PRO A 97 -21.21 -11.92 -30.13
N ILE A 98 -20.88 -11.57 -28.88
CA ILE A 98 -21.75 -10.75 -28.03
C ILE A 98 -22.01 -9.37 -28.62
N GLU A 99 -21.01 -8.77 -29.29
CA GLU A 99 -21.15 -7.51 -30.03
C GLU A 99 -22.23 -7.61 -31.11
N ARG A 100 -22.18 -8.67 -31.93
CA ARG A 100 -23.17 -8.88 -33.00
C ARG A 100 -24.55 -9.24 -32.45
N ALA A 101 -24.62 -9.95 -31.32
CA ALA A 101 -25.87 -10.23 -30.64
C ALA A 101 -26.52 -8.94 -30.08
N MET A 102 -25.73 -8.02 -29.53
CA MET A 102 -26.21 -6.71 -29.08
C MET A 102 -26.72 -5.85 -30.24
N GLU A 103 -26.00 -5.77 -31.37
CA GLU A 103 -26.45 -5.04 -32.57
C GLU A 103 -27.83 -5.53 -33.06
N LEU A 104 -28.01 -6.85 -33.17
CA LEU A 104 -29.26 -7.45 -33.63
C LEU A 104 -30.42 -7.24 -32.65
N GLU A 105 -30.16 -7.30 -31.34
CA GLU A 105 -31.19 -7.03 -30.34
C GLU A 105 -31.51 -5.53 -30.26
N GLU A 106 -30.55 -4.63 -30.49
CA GLU A 106 -30.82 -3.19 -30.63
C GLU A 106 -31.74 -2.89 -31.82
N GLU A 107 -31.46 -3.47 -33.00
CA GLU A 107 -32.33 -3.34 -34.19
C GLU A 107 -33.75 -3.85 -33.88
N ARG A 108 -33.84 -5.01 -33.21
CA ARG A 108 -35.12 -5.61 -32.79
C ARG A 108 -35.88 -4.75 -31.78
N LEU A 109 -35.18 -4.16 -30.80
CA LEU A 109 -35.77 -3.29 -29.79
C LEU A 109 -36.25 -1.97 -30.41
N LYS A 110 -35.49 -1.38 -31.34
CA LYS A 110 -35.91 -0.20 -32.12
C LYS A 110 -37.17 -0.46 -32.94
N ALA A 111 -37.33 -1.66 -33.48
CA ALA A 111 -38.53 -2.08 -34.21
C ALA A 111 -39.74 -2.42 -33.31
N LYS A 112 -39.55 -2.59 -31.99
CA LYS A 112 -40.62 -3.01 -31.08
C LYS A 112 -41.29 -1.79 -30.42
N PRO A 113 -42.62 -1.61 -30.57
CA PRO A 113 -43.31 -0.49 -29.94
C PRO A 113 -43.24 -0.60 -28.41
N VAL A 114 -42.82 0.48 -27.76
CA VAL A 114 -42.70 0.56 -26.30
C VAL A 114 -44.09 0.82 -25.71
N ALA A 115 -44.69 -0.22 -25.14
CA ALA A 115 -45.88 -0.09 -24.30
C ALA A 115 -45.48 0.28 -22.85
N PRO A 116 -46.29 1.06 -22.11
CA PRO A 116 -46.05 1.30 -20.69
C PRO A 116 -46.10 -0.04 -19.93
N SER A 117 -45.01 -0.37 -19.25
CA SER A 117 -44.94 -1.58 -18.43
C SER A 117 -45.81 -1.41 -17.17
N SER A 118 -46.64 -2.41 -16.87
CA SER A 118 -47.34 -2.50 -15.58
C SER A 118 -46.41 -2.90 -14.43
N ALA A 119 -45.17 -3.30 -14.72
CA ALA A 119 -44.17 -3.61 -13.71
C ALA A 119 -43.63 -2.32 -13.06
N LEU A 120 -43.90 -2.15 -11.77
CA LEU A 120 -43.33 -1.07 -10.96
C LEU A 120 -41.83 -1.32 -10.78
N LEU A 121 -41.00 -0.61 -11.55
CA LEU A 121 -39.56 -0.58 -11.32
C LEU A 121 -39.28 0.05 -9.95
N PRO A 122 -38.44 -0.56 -9.08
CA PRO A 122 -38.19 -0.03 -7.73
C PRO A 122 -37.71 1.43 -7.70
N GLY A 123 -36.96 1.87 -8.72
CA GLY A 123 -36.52 3.25 -8.87
C GLY A 123 -37.57 4.23 -9.44
N ALA A 124 -38.64 3.74 -10.08
CA ALA A 124 -39.70 4.60 -10.63
C ALA A 124 -40.61 5.17 -9.54
N LEU A 125 -40.85 4.41 -8.47
CA LEU A 125 -41.61 4.87 -7.29
C LEU A 125 -40.94 6.06 -6.58
N LEU A 126 -39.61 6.15 -6.63
CA LEU A 126 -38.83 7.27 -6.08
C LEU A 126 -38.84 8.52 -6.98
N ARG A 127 -39.36 8.42 -8.21
CA ARG A 127 -39.41 9.52 -9.19
C ARG A 127 -40.83 10.00 -9.47
N GLN A 128 -41.75 9.81 -8.53
CA GLN A 128 -43.06 10.44 -8.60
C GLN A 128 -42.87 11.97 -8.47
N ALA A 129 -43.00 12.68 -9.59
CA ALA A 129 -42.93 14.14 -9.60
C ALA A 129 -44.00 14.70 -8.64
N PRO A 130 -43.71 15.79 -7.90
CA PRO A 130 -44.67 16.38 -6.99
C PRO A 130 -45.95 16.72 -7.76
N SER A 131 -47.08 16.21 -7.27
CA SER A 131 -48.41 16.47 -7.84
C SER A 131 -48.62 17.97 -8.00
N PRO A 132 -49.10 18.46 -9.15
CA PRO A 132 -49.31 19.89 -9.34
C PRO A 132 -50.39 20.37 -8.35
N THR A 133 -49.97 21.17 -7.37
CA THR A 133 -50.88 21.78 -6.40
C THR A 133 -51.87 22.67 -7.14
N SER A 134 -53.13 22.25 -7.23
CA SER A 134 -54.22 23.14 -7.63
C SER A 134 -54.34 24.24 -6.60
N LYS A 135 -54.03 25.47 -6.99
CA LYS A 135 -54.19 26.65 -6.16
C LYS A 135 -55.70 26.96 -6.02
N PRO A 136 -56.19 27.38 -4.84
CA PRO A 136 -57.60 27.76 -4.64
C PRO A 136 -57.98 28.99 -5.46
#